data_AF-A0AAV3M9L0-F1
#
_entry.id   AF-A0AAV3M9L0-F1
#
_cell.length_a   1.000
_cell.length_b   1.000
_cell.length_c   1.000
_cell.angle_alpha   90.00
_cell.angle_beta   90.00
_cell.angle_gamma   90.00
#
_symmetry.space_group_name_H-M   'P 1'
#
loop_
_entity.id
_entity.type
_entity.pdbx_description
1 polymer ?
#
loop_
_entity_poly.entity_id
_entity_poly.type
_entity_poly.pdbx_seq_one_letter_code
_entity_poly.pdbx_strand_id
1 'polypeptide(L)' 'MPMIYQTREGDVLDAICAAHYGLENLAETVIGVLEHNPGLADKGAIYSAGIRITLPQLTQSVVTAPYSLWD' A
#
# COMPACT_ATOMS: atom_id res chain seq x y z
N MET A 1 -0.16 -8.24 12.43
CA MET A 1 0.59 -7.08 12.98
C MET A 1 0.60 -5.99 11.92
N PRO A 2 0.38 -4.71 12.24
CA PRO A 2 0.44 -3.65 11.24
C PRO A 2 1.86 -3.56 10.66
N MET A 3 1.98 -3.56 9.34
CA MET A 3 3.26 -3.42 8.65
C MET A 3 3.52 -1.94 8.41
N ILE A 4 4.72 -1.45 8.71
CA ILE A 4 5.09 -0.06 8.41
C ILE A 4 5.87 -0.06 7.10
N TYR A 5 5.32 0.62 6.09
CA TYR A 5 6.00 0.88 4.83
C TYR A 5 6.65 2.27 4.89
N GLN A 6 7.88 2.38 4.40
CA GLN A 6 8.57 3.65 4.26
C GLN A 6 8.60 4.03 2.77
N THR A 7 7.97 5.15 2.42
CA THR A 7 7.93 5.64 1.05
C THR A 7 9.31 6.02 0.54
N ARG A 8 9.46 5.93 -0.77
CA ARG A 8 10.58 6.41 -1.58
C ARG A 8 10.09 7.61 -2.39
N GLU A 9 11.01 8.33 -3.02
CA GLU A 9 10.61 9.46 -3.86
C GLU A 9 9.81 8.94 -5.07
N GLY A 10 8.63 9.54 -5.28
CA GLY A 10 7.76 9.15 -6.38
C GLY A 10 6.79 8.01 -6.06
N ASP A 11 6.78 7.50 -4.82
CA ASP A 11 5.82 6.47 -4.40
C ASP A 11 4.39 7.01 -4.42
N VAL A 12 3.44 6.16 -4.76
CA VAL A 12 2.01 6.48 -4.82
C VAL A 12 1.25 5.50 -3.94
N LEU A 13 0.29 6.00 -3.15
CA LEU A 13 -0.48 5.16 -2.22
C LEU A 13 -1.15 3.98 -2.93
N ASP A 14 -1.77 4.24 -4.07
CA ASP A 14 -2.48 3.25 -4.88
C ASP A 14 -1.54 2.14 -5.37
N ALA A 15 -0.30 2.49 -5.77
CA ALA A 15 0.70 1.51 -6.18
C ALA A 15 1.21 0.67 -4.99
N ILE A 16 1.42 1.29 -3.83
CA ILE A 16 1.83 0.59 -2.60
C ILE A 16 0.73 -0.38 -2.17
N CYS A 17 -0.53 0.08 -2.20
CA CYS A 17 -1.67 -0.76 -1.89
C CYS A 17 -1.75 -1.90 -2.92
N ALA A 18 -1.74 -1.63 -4.22
CA ALA A 18 -1.76 -2.66 -5.26
C ALA A 18 -0.66 -3.73 -5.09
N ALA A 19 0.56 -3.32 -4.70
CA ALA A 19 1.68 -4.23 -4.48
C ALA A 19 1.54 -5.08 -3.21
N HIS A 20 0.91 -4.56 -2.16
CA HIS A 20 0.79 -5.25 -0.86
C HIS A 20 -0.51 -6.06 -0.74
N TYR A 21 -1.60 -5.50 -1.24
CA TYR A 21 -2.98 -5.91 -1.08
C TYR A 21 -3.59 -6.53 -2.34
N GLY A 22 -3.00 -6.25 -3.52
CA GLY A 22 -3.55 -6.62 -4.82
C GLY A 22 -4.53 -5.59 -5.38
N LEU A 23 -4.97 -5.82 -6.62
CA LEU A 23 -5.83 -4.88 -7.37
C LEU A 23 -7.33 -5.09 -7.13
N GLU A 24 -7.75 -6.28 -6.66
CA GLU A 24 -9.17 -6.68 -6.60
C GLU A 24 -10.03 -5.80 -5.71
N ASN A 25 -9.49 -5.31 -4.57
CA ASN A 25 -10.22 -4.41 -3.67
C ASN A 25 -9.40 -3.16 -3.35
N LEU A 26 -8.73 -2.61 -4.38
CA LEU A 26 -7.76 -1.53 -4.22
C LEU A 26 -8.38 -0.30 -3.56
N ALA A 27 -9.56 0.13 -4.01
CA ALA A 27 -10.26 1.29 -3.46
C ALA A 27 -10.57 1.12 -1.95
N GLU A 28 -11.07 -0.05 -1.55
CA GLU A 28 -11.37 -0.36 -0.15
C GLU A 28 -10.08 -0.36 0.70
N THR A 29 -8.99 -0.88 0.15
CA THR A 29 -7.71 -0.86 0.87
C THR A 29 -7.09 0.49 1.01
N VAL A 30 -7.13 1.31 -0.04
CA VAL A 30 -6.65 2.69 0.01
C VAL A 30 -7.43 3.47 1.07
N ILE A 31 -8.77 3.31 1.11
CA ILE A 31 -9.61 3.94 2.14
C ILE A 31 -9.20 3.44 3.53
N GLY A 32 -9.10 2.12 3.74
CA GLY A 32 -8.72 1.56 5.04
C GLY A 32 -7.34 2.02 5.53
N VAL A 33 -6.37 2.17 4.61
CA VAL A 33 -5.05 2.74 4.90
C VAL A 33 -5.17 4.23 5.25
N LEU A 34 -5.94 5.02 4.50
CA LEU A 34 -6.14 6.45 4.79
C LEU A 34 -6.80 6.67 6.16
N GLU A 35 -7.78 5.85 6.54
CA GLU A 35 -8.41 5.91 7.85
C GLU A 35 -7.44 5.60 9.00
N HIS A 36 -6.49 4.69 8.78
CA HIS A 36 -5.44 4.38 9.75
C HIS A 36 -4.26 5.37 9.73
N ASN A 37 -4.16 6.23 8.70
CA ASN A 37 -3.09 7.22 8.55
C ASN A 37 -3.68 8.61 8.33
N PRO A 38 -4.22 9.25 9.39
CA PRO A 38 -4.76 10.60 9.27
C PRO A 38 -3.69 11.58 8.80
N GLY A 39 -4.05 12.43 7.82
CA GLY A 39 -3.14 13.39 7.20
C GLY A 39 -2.27 12.82 6.08
N LEU A 40 -2.40 11.53 5.72
CA LEU A 40 -1.70 10.95 4.58
C LEU A 40 -2.28 11.46 3.24
N ALA A 41 -3.60 11.63 3.15
CA ALA A 41 -4.27 12.18 1.97
C ALA A 41 -3.88 13.64 1.66
N ASP A 42 -3.55 14.42 2.68
CA ASP A 42 -3.15 15.83 2.55
C ASP A 42 -1.77 16.01 1.90
N LYS A 43 -0.92 14.97 1.97
CA LYS A 43 0.43 14.97 1.38
C LYS A 43 0.41 14.92 -0.16
N GLY A 44 -0.75 14.68 -0.77
CA GLY A 44 -0.93 14.61 -2.22
C GLY A 44 -0.85 13.18 -2.77
N ALA A 45 -0.91 13.09 -4.10
CA ALA A 45 -0.94 11.81 -4.82
C ALA A 45 0.45 11.13 -4.92
N ILE A 46 1.52 11.92 -4.85
CA ILE A 46 2.91 11.45 -4.96
C ILE A 46 3.63 11.78 -3.66
N TYR A 47 4.25 10.77 -3.05
CA TYR A 47 4.96 10.88 -1.80
C TYR A 47 6.45 11.14 -2.00
N SER A 48 6.99 11.99 -1.14
CA SER A 48 8.44 12.12 -0.93
C SER A 48 8.97 10.91 -0.18
N ALA A 49 10.28 10.66 -0.29
CA ALA A 49 10.93 9.61 0.50
C ALA A 49 10.82 9.88 2.01
N GLY A 50 10.68 8.82 2.79
CA GLY A 50 10.75 8.87 4.26
C GLY A 50 9.41 9.05 4.98
N ILE A 51 8.28 9.01 4.27
CA ILE A 51 6.95 8.97 4.92
C ILE A 51 6.70 7.54 5.40
N ARG A 52 6.30 7.41 6.67
CA ARG A 52 5.93 6.12 7.26
C ARG A 52 4.41 5.94 7.12
N ILE A 53 4.02 4.93 6.36
CA ILE A 53 2.63 4.53 6.13
C ILE A 53 2.38 3.25 6.91
N THR A 54 1.37 3.27 7.77
CA THR A 54 0.92 2.09 8.48
C THR A 54 -0.04 1.32 7.57
N LEU A 55 0.35 0.13 7.14
CA LEU A 55 -0.48 -0.78 6.38
C LEU A 55 -1.21 -1.71 7.37
N PRO A 56 -2.51 -1.46 7.67
CA PRO A 56 -3.28 -2.34 8.53
C PRO A 56 -3.48 -3.71 7.87
N GLN A 57 -3.76 -4.73 8.67
CA GLN A 57 -4.04 -6.05 8.11
C GLN A 57 -5.47 -6.07 7.56
N LEU A 58 -5.62 -5.62 6.32
CA LEU A 58 -6.87 -5.70 5.58
C LEU A 58 -6.96 -7.11 4.99
N THR A 59 -8.08 -7.79 5.25
CA THR A 59 -8.28 -9.16 4.80
C THR A 59 -8.37 -9.19 3.29
N GLN A 60 -7.29 -9.61 2.63
CA GLN A 60 -7.31 -9.90 1.20
C GLN A 60 -6.55 -11.18 0.92
N SER A 61 -7.15 -11.94 0.00
CA SER A 61 -6.58 -13.13 -0.61
C SER A 61 -5.28 -12.73 -1.30
N VAL A 62 -4.17 -12.88 -0.58
CA VAL A 62 -2.85 -12.88 -1.20
C VAL A 62 -2.84 -14.01 -2.21
N VAL A 63 -3.13 -13.68 -3.47
CA VAL A 63 -2.67 -14.48 -4.59
C VAL A 63 -1.18 -14.20 -4.64
N THR A 64 -0.43 -14.94 -3.82
CA THR A 64 1.00 -15.07 -4.02
C THR A 64 1.14 -15.62 -5.43
N ALA A 65 1.38 -14.79 -6.42
CA ALA A 65 1.88 -15.27 -7.70
C ALA A 65 3.27 -15.83 -7.37
N PRO A 66 3.49 -17.15 -7.42
CA PRO A 66 4.85 -17.64 -7.37
C PRO A 66 5.49 -17.15 -8.67
N TYR A 67 6.28 -16.08 -8.59
CA TYR A 67 7.20 -15.71 -9.65
C TYR A 67 8.21 -16.86 -9.77
N SER A 68 7.90 -17.87 -10.58
CA SER A 68 8.88 -18.76 -11.17
C SER A 68 9.33 -18.08 -12.46
N LEU A 69 10.28 -17.16 -12.35
CA LEU A 69 11.13 -16.85 -13.50
C LEU A 69 12.10 -18.04 -13.63
N TRP A 70 12.34 -18.48 -14.87
CA TRP A 70 13.23 -19.57 -15.35
C TRP A 70 12.54 -20.93 -15.62
N ASP A 71 12.21 -21.18 -16.89
CA ASP A 71 12.95 -22.12 -17.76
C ASP A 71 13.13 -21.50 -19.16
#